data_AF-A0A7J7J6Q8-F1
#
_entry.id   AF-A0A7J7J6Q8-F1
#
_cell.length_a   1.000
_cell.length_b   1.000
_cell.length_c   1.000
_cell.angle_alpha   90.00
_cell.angle_beta   90.00
_cell.angle_gamma   90.00
#
_symmetry.space_group_name_H-M   'P 1'
#
loop_
_entity.id
_entity.type
_entity.pdbx_description
1 polymer ?
#
loop_
_entity_poly.entity_id
_entity_poly.type
_entity_poly.pdbx_seq_one_letter_code
_entity_poly.pdbx_strand_id
1 'polypeptide(L)'
;MKSQFAIEEEGEDAVMQTDEAELLQQFIDYIKKNKVMVIEDLAAQFNIKTQAAIERIEALMLDGTLTGVLDDRGKFIYITMDELQSVAKFIKQRGRVSIQELAESSNKLIRLTPESGPVEVQ
;
A
#
# COMPACT_ATOMS: atom_id res chain seq x y z
N MET A 1 4.83 46.55 -7.56
CA MET A 1 6.28 46.41 -7.35
C MET A 1 6.75 45.21 -8.17
N LYS A 2 7.70 45.43 -9.07
CA LYS A 2 8.40 44.40 -9.84
C LYS A 2 9.57 43.91 -9.00
N SER A 3 9.65 42.61 -8.74
CA SER A 3 10.91 41.96 -8.39
C SER A 3 10.96 40.64 -9.15
N GLN A 4 11.91 40.64 -10.07
CA GLN A 4 12.30 39.62 -11.02
C GLN A 4 12.93 38.47 -10.22
N PHE A 5 12.25 37.32 -10.18
CA PHE A 5 12.86 36.08 -9.72
C PHE A 5 13.89 35.68 -10.78
N ALA A 6 15.15 36.02 -10.54
CA ALA A 6 16.28 35.38 -11.18
C ALA A 6 16.36 33.98 -10.58
N ILE A 7 15.91 32.99 -11.36
CA ILE A 7 16.16 31.58 -11.08
C ILE A 7 17.56 31.34 -11.65
N GLU A 8 18.55 31.29 -10.75
CA GLU A 8 19.88 30.77 -11.07
C GLU A 8 19.76 29.25 -11.18
N GLU A 9 19.78 28.78 -12.41
CA GLU A 9 19.85 27.40 -12.84
C GLU A 9 21.26 26.85 -12.57
N GLU A 10 21.49 26.23 -11.42
CA GLU A 10 22.63 25.32 -11.23
C GLU A 10 22.42 24.42 -9.98
N GLY A 11 22.04 23.15 -10.21
CA GLY A 11 22.16 22.07 -9.22
C GLY A 11 20.88 21.39 -8.69
N GLU A 12 19.82 21.23 -9.49
CA GLU A 12 18.50 20.76 -9.00
C GLU A 12 18.25 19.23 -9.09
N ASP A 13 19.05 18.46 -9.85
CA ASP A 13 18.72 17.05 -10.14
C ASP A 13 18.88 16.09 -8.95
N ALA A 14 19.88 16.29 -8.08
CA ALA A 14 20.15 15.35 -6.98
C ALA A 14 19.19 15.52 -5.79
N VAL A 15 18.71 16.75 -5.55
CA VAL A 15 17.81 17.06 -4.44
C VAL A 15 16.39 16.60 -4.78
N MET A 16 15.89 16.89 -6.00
CA MET A 16 14.55 16.47 -6.43
C MET A 16 14.36 14.94 -6.45
N GLN A 17 15.38 14.19 -6.88
CA GLN A 17 15.30 12.72 -6.91
C GLN A 17 15.21 12.10 -5.51
N THR A 18 15.82 12.75 -4.52
CA THR A 18 15.80 12.27 -3.13
C THR A 18 14.40 12.48 -2.52
N ASP A 19 13.79 13.64 -2.78
CA ASP A 19 12.46 13.98 -2.28
C ASP A 19 11.37 13.05 -2.86
N GLU A 20 11.46 12.69 -4.15
CA GLU A 20 10.51 11.78 -4.78
C GLU A 20 10.60 10.35 -4.23
N ALA A 21 11.82 9.86 -4.00
CA ALA A 21 12.05 8.55 -3.39
C ALA A 21 11.52 8.50 -1.95
N GLU A 22 11.71 9.56 -1.18
CA GLU A 22 11.19 9.65 0.18
C GLU A 22 9.65 9.67 0.21
N LEU A 23 9.01 10.41 -0.70
CA LEU A 23 7.55 10.43 -0.82
C LEU A 23 6.98 9.06 -1.20
N LEU A 24 7.64 8.33 -2.11
CA LEU A 24 7.26 6.97 -2.47
C LEU A 24 7.37 6.02 -1.28
N GLN A 25 8.45 6.14 -0.50
CA GLN A 25 8.63 5.32 0.71
C GLN A 25 7.52 5.61 1.73
N GLN A 26 7.21 6.88 2.00
CA GLN A 26 6.11 7.27 2.88
C GLN A 26 4.75 6.74 2.40
N PHE A 27 4.53 6.72 1.07
CA PHE A 27 3.33 6.15 0.46
C PHE A 27 3.21 4.65 0.75
N ILE A 28 4.28 3.90 0.53
CA ILE A 28 4.33 2.45 0.80
C ILE A 28 4.13 2.18 2.30
N ASP A 29 4.81 2.92 3.16
CA ASP A 29 4.72 2.72 4.61
C ASP A 29 3.34 3.05 5.15
N TYR A 30 2.70 4.10 4.62
CA TYR A 30 1.32 4.44 4.97
C TYR A 30 0.35 3.31 4.60
N ILE A 31 0.51 2.69 3.43
CA ILE A 31 -0.30 1.54 2.99
C ILE A 31 -0.06 0.32 3.89
N LYS A 32 1.21 -0.02 4.14
CA LYS A 32 1.57 -1.18 4.99
C LYS A 32 1.04 -1.02 6.41
N LYS A 33 1.10 0.21 6.94
CA LYS A 33 0.56 0.55 8.26
C LYS A 33 -0.96 0.50 8.27
N ASN A 34 -1.63 1.04 7.25
CA ASN A 34 -3.09 1.09 7.17
C ASN A 34 -3.59 -0.02 6.25
N LYS A 35 -3.67 -1.24 6.79
CA LYS A 35 -4.03 -2.44 6.02
C LYS A 35 -5.31 -2.34 5.19
N VAL A 36 -6.30 -1.57 5.64
CA VAL A 36 -7.54 -1.34 4.90
C VAL A 36 -7.68 0.16 4.69
N MET A 37 -7.84 0.58 3.44
CA MET A 37 -7.91 2.00 3.11
C MET A 37 -8.83 2.30 1.94
N VAL A 38 -9.44 3.48 1.96
CA VAL A 38 -10.16 4.05 0.83
C VAL A 38 -9.15 4.78 -0.05
N ILE A 39 -9.17 4.52 -1.35
CA ILE A 39 -8.18 5.06 -2.28
C ILE A 39 -8.32 6.58 -2.41
N GLU A 40 -9.55 7.11 -2.29
CA GLU A 40 -9.80 8.55 -2.28
C GLU A 40 -9.13 9.24 -1.09
N ASP A 41 -9.20 8.65 0.11
CA ASP A 41 -8.54 9.18 1.30
C ASP A 41 -7.01 9.14 1.15
N LEU A 42 -6.49 8.05 0.57
CA LEU A 42 -5.07 7.94 0.25
C LEU A 42 -4.63 9.02 -0.75
N ALA A 43 -5.43 9.25 -1.80
CA ALA A 43 -5.13 10.27 -2.80
C ALA A 43 -5.14 11.67 -2.18
N ALA A 44 -6.11 11.97 -1.31
CA ALA A 44 -6.18 13.21 -0.56
C ALA A 44 -4.96 13.41 0.38
N GLN A 45 -4.55 12.36 1.09
CA GLN A 45 -3.40 12.37 2.00
C GLN A 45 -2.09 12.75 1.31
N PHE A 46 -1.90 12.29 0.06
CA PHE A 46 -0.70 12.54 -0.74
C PHE A 46 -0.87 13.67 -1.77
N ASN A 47 -2.01 14.37 -1.74
CA ASN A 47 -2.35 15.45 -2.67
C ASN A 47 -2.21 15.06 -4.15
N ILE A 48 -2.66 13.85 -4.50
CA ILE A 48 -2.67 13.31 -5.87
C ILE A 48 -4.11 13.02 -6.33
N LYS A 49 -4.30 12.82 -7.63
CA LYS A 49 -5.60 12.37 -8.15
C LYS A 49 -5.84 10.90 -7.77
N THR A 50 -7.09 10.53 -7.49
CA THR A 50 -7.48 9.14 -7.19
C THR A 50 -6.98 8.16 -8.26
N GLN A 51 -7.13 8.50 -9.54
CA GLN A 51 -6.64 7.67 -10.64
C GLN A 51 -5.11 7.45 -10.58
N ALA A 52 -4.35 8.48 -10.23
CA ALA A 52 -2.90 8.37 -10.07
C ALA A 52 -2.53 7.49 -8.85
N ALA A 53 -3.32 7.53 -7.77
CA ALA A 53 -3.13 6.64 -6.62
C ALA A 53 -3.40 5.18 -7.01
N ILE A 54 -4.44 4.90 -7.81
CA ILE A 54 -4.74 3.57 -8.34
C ILE A 54 -3.56 3.05 -9.17
N GLU A 55 -3.14 3.83 -10.18
CA GLU A 55 -2.03 3.47 -11.07
C GLU A 55 -0.74 3.20 -10.29
N ARG A 56 -0.46 3.99 -9.24
CA ARG A 56 0.70 3.79 -8.38
C ARG A 56 0.60 2.50 -7.56
N ILE A 57 -0.56 2.19 -6.99
CA ILE A 57 -0.79 0.93 -6.29
C ILE A 57 -0.63 -0.26 -7.24
N GLU A 58 -1.22 -0.18 -8.44
CA GLU A 58 -1.12 -1.23 -9.46
C GLU A 58 0.32 -1.48 -9.91
N ALA A 59 1.10 -0.41 -10.12
CA ALA A 59 2.52 -0.51 -10.45
C ALA A 59 3.31 -1.21 -9.31
N LEU A 60 3.08 -0.81 -8.06
CA LEU A 60 3.72 -1.41 -6.88
C LEU A 60 3.26 -2.86 -6.62
N MET A 61 2.06 -3.25 -7.06
CA MET A 61 1.63 -4.65 -7.04
C MET A 61 2.29 -5.47 -8.15
N LEU A 62 2.47 -4.86 -9.33
CA LEU A 62 3.08 -5.50 -10.48
C LEU A 62 4.57 -5.79 -10.25
N ASP A 63 5.29 -4.89 -9.58
CA ASP A 63 6.70 -5.08 -9.21
C ASP A 63 6.90 -5.95 -7.96
N GLY A 64 5.81 -6.24 -7.22
CA GLY A 64 5.81 -7.09 -6.03
C GLY A 64 6.20 -6.37 -4.73
N THR A 65 6.38 -5.05 -4.74
CA THR A 65 6.63 -4.23 -3.54
C THR A 65 5.43 -4.22 -2.60
N LEU A 66 4.23 -4.23 -3.18
CA LEU A 66 2.96 -4.38 -2.48
C LEU A 66 2.23 -5.65 -2.91
N THR A 67 1.45 -6.19 -2.00
CA THR A 67 0.55 -7.32 -2.25
C THR A 67 -0.78 -6.97 -1.61
N GLY A 68 -1.88 -7.22 -2.32
CA GLY A 68 -3.19 -6.81 -1.83
C GLY A 68 -4.30 -7.07 -2.82
N VAL A 69 -5.49 -6.63 -2.45
CA VAL A 69 -6.68 -6.70 -3.30
C VAL A 69 -7.34 -5.33 -3.40
N LEU A 70 -7.76 -4.98 -4.61
CA LEU A 70 -8.60 -3.82 -4.91
C LEU A 70 -10.06 -4.29 -4.97
N ASP A 71 -10.91 -3.66 -4.19
CA ASP A 71 -12.37 -3.81 -4.24
C ASP A 71 -12.93 -2.90 -5.34
N ASP A 72 -13.98 -3.33 -6.04
CA ASP A 72 -14.63 -2.55 -7.10
C ASP A 72 -15.27 -1.24 -6.59
N ARG A 73 -15.36 -1.11 -5.27
CA ARG A 73 -15.85 0.07 -4.53
C ARG A 73 -14.75 1.06 -4.15
N GLY A 74 -13.53 0.91 -4.67
CA GLY A 74 -12.43 1.85 -4.41
C GLY A 74 -11.74 1.67 -3.05
N LYS A 75 -11.82 0.46 -2.48
CA LYS A 75 -11.04 0.09 -1.27
C LYS A 75 -9.84 -0.75 -1.66
N PHE A 76 -8.71 -0.49 -1.01
CA PHE A 76 -7.53 -1.33 -1.10
C PHE A 76 -7.30 -2.04 0.24
N ILE A 77 -7.00 -3.34 0.17
CA ILE A 77 -6.61 -4.15 1.32
C ILE A 77 -5.19 -4.65 1.08
N TYR A 78 -4.25 -4.17 1.89
CA TYR A 78 -2.89 -4.69 1.93
C TYR A 78 -2.86 -6.05 2.64
N ILE A 79 -2.30 -7.04 1.96
CA ILE A 79 -2.12 -8.40 2.47
C ILE A 79 -0.61 -8.64 2.46
N THR A 80 -0.02 -9.07 3.56
CA THR A 80 1.43 -9.32 3.56
C THR A 80 1.75 -10.58 2.74
N MET A 81 2.99 -10.69 2.26
CA MET A 81 3.42 -11.87 1.53
C MET A 81 3.27 -13.15 2.38
N ASP A 82 3.52 -13.09 3.68
CA ASP A 82 3.37 -14.22 4.60
C ASP A 82 1.91 -14.67 4.74
N GLU A 83 0.97 -13.72 4.79
CA GLU A 83 -0.46 -14.02 4.82
C GLU A 83 -0.90 -14.69 3.51
N LEU A 84 -0.45 -14.14 2.37
CA LEU A 84 -0.74 -14.71 1.05
C LEU A 84 -0.17 -16.14 0.91
N GLN A 85 1.05 -16.36 1.37
CA GLN A 85 1.67 -17.70 1.39
C GLN A 85 0.92 -18.66 2.31
N SER A 86 0.40 -18.18 3.45
CA SER A 86 -0.38 -19.00 4.38
C SER A 86 -1.68 -19.47 3.73
N VAL A 87 -2.37 -18.58 3.02
CA VAL A 87 -3.56 -18.92 2.23
C VAL A 87 -3.21 -19.91 1.09
N ALA A 88 -2.11 -19.67 0.38
CA ALA A 88 -1.66 -20.58 -0.69
C ALA A 88 -1.33 -21.98 -0.17
N LYS A 89 -0.68 -22.09 1.00
CA LYS A 89 -0.41 -23.38 1.68
C LYS A 89 -1.70 -24.10 2.04
N PHE A 90 -2.69 -23.39 2.58
CA PHE A 90 -4.00 -23.94 2.90
C PHE A 90 -4.69 -24.54 1.66
N ILE A 91 -4.71 -23.80 0.55
CA ILE A 91 -5.31 -24.27 -0.71
C ILE A 91 -4.60 -25.53 -1.21
N LYS A 92 -3.26 -25.52 -1.24
CA LYS A 92 -2.46 -26.66 -1.73
C LYS A 92 -2.64 -27.92 -0.88
N GLN A 93 -2.73 -27.79 0.44
CA GLN A 93 -2.88 -28.93 1.35
C GLN A 93 -4.29 -29.55 1.30
N ARG A 94 -5.32 -28.73 1.13
CA ARG A 94 -6.71 -29.19 1.02
C ARG A 94 -7.06 -29.70 -0.39
N GLY A 95 -6.37 -29.23 -1.41
CA GLY A 95 -6.63 -29.59 -2.81
C GLY A 95 -7.89 -28.90 -3.34
N ARG A 96 -9.07 -29.47 -3.06
CA ARG A 96 -10.37 -28.86 -3.41
C ARG A 96 -10.87 -28.05 -2.22
N VAL A 97 -11.07 -26.76 -2.42
CA VAL A 97 -11.54 -25.83 -1.39
C VAL A 97 -12.78 -25.13 -1.90
N SER A 98 -13.84 -25.12 -1.10
CA SER A 98 -15.02 -24.30 -1.42
C SER A 98 -14.76 -22.81 -1.12
N ILE A 99 -15.50 -21.91 -1.77
CA ILE A 99 -15.38 -20.46 -1.50
C ILE A 99 -15.67 -20.17 -0.01
N GLN A 100 -16.62 -20.89 0.60
CA GLN A 100 -16.96 -20.73 2.01
C GLN A 100 -15.78 -21.11 2.92
N GLU A 101 -15.15 -22.27 2.71
CA GLU A 101 -13.99 -22.68 3.50
C GLU A 101 -12.80 -21.74 3.29
N LEU A 102 -12.61 -21.25 2.07
CA LEU A 102 -11.57 -20.27 1.78
C LEU A 102 -11.81 -18.98 2.56
N ALA A 103 -13.04 -18.45 2.55
CA ALA A 103 -13.40 -17.25 3.30
C ALA A 103 -13.19 -17.42 4.81
N GLU A 104 -13.64 -18.54 5.38
CA GLU A 104 -13.46 -18.85 6.80
C GLU A 104 -11.98 -18.98 7.20
N SER A 105 -11.17 -19.60 6.33
CA SER A 105 -9.73 -19.73 6.54
C SER A 105 -9.02 -18.39 6.39
N SER A 106 -9.35 -17.62 5.35
CA SER A 106 -8.80 -16.28 5.10
C SER A 106 -9.07 -15.32 6.26
N ASN A 107 -10.24 -15.37 6.90
CA ASN A 107 -10.52 -14.57 8.10
C ASN A 107 -9.60 -14.87 9.29
N LYS A 108 -8.99 -16.06 9.33
CA LYS A 108 -8.02 -16.46 10.38
C LYS A 108 -6.58 -16.14 9.97
N LEU A 109 -6.30 -16.23 8.67
CA LEU A 109 -4.96 -16.09 8.11
C LEU A 109 -4.61 -14.65 7.76
N ILE A 110 -5.59 -13.80 7.45
CA ILE A 110 -5.41 -12.39 7.07
C ILE A 110 -5.92 -11.52 8.22
N ARG A 111 -5.01 -10.77 8.84
CA ARG A 111 -5.35 -9.81 9.90
C ARG A 111 -5.64 -8.46 9.27
N LEU A 112 -6.86 -7.95 9.41
CA LEU A 112 -7.25 -6.65 8.82
C LEU A 112 -6.93 -5.46 9.73
N THR A 113 -6.62 -5.71 11.01
CA THR A 113 -6.21 -4.66 11.93
C THR A 113 -4.71 -4.40 11.79
N PRO A 114 -4.28 -3.12 11.79
CA PRO A 114 -2.86 -2.79 11.85
C PRO A 114 -2.27 -3.37 13.14
N GLU A 115 -1.04 -3.90 13.08
CA GLU A 115 -0.35 -4.31 14.30
C GLU A 115 -0.19 -3.08 15.18
N SER A 116 -0.95 -3.05 16.28
CA SER A 116 -0.63 -2.14 17.38
C SER A 116 0.75 -2.57 17.85
N GLY A 117 1.73 -1.68 17.73
CA GLY A 117 3.12 -1.95 18.12
C GLY A 117 3.21 -2.55 19.54
N PRO A 118 4.35 -3.16 19.90
CA PRO A 118 4.48 -3.90 21.14
C PRO A 118 3.98 -3.05 22.31
N VAL A 119 2.99 -3.57 23.03
CA VAL A 119 2.61 -3.03 24.33
C VAL A 119 3.81 -3.28 25.22
N GLU A 120 4.61 -2.25 25.50
CA GLU A 120 5.57 -2.28 26.60
C GLU A 120 4.76 -2.51 27.88
N VAL A 121 4.70 -3.78 28.29
CA VAL A 121 4.38 -4.17 29.66
C VAL A 121 5.56 -3.72 30.51
N GLN A 122 5.28 -2.64 31.26
CA GLN A 122 5.97 -2.05 32.41
C GLN A 122 7.25 -2.73 32.90
#